data_AF-A0A2H0GAR0-F1
#
_entry.id   AF-A0A2H0GAR0-F1
#
_cell.length_a   1.000
_cell.length_b   1.000
_cell.length_c   1.000
_cell.angle_alpha   90.00
_cell.angle_beta   90.00
_cell.angle_gamma   90.00
#
_symmetry.space_group_name_H-M   'P 1'
#
loop_
_entity.id
_entity.type
_entity.pdbx_description
1 polymer ?
#
loop_
_entity_poly.entity_id
_entity_poly.type
_entity_poly.pdbx_seq_one_letter_code
_entity_poly.pdbx_strand_id
1 'polypeptide(L)'
;MIYEIAMRKYNPIIVMMLCLFLSINSYADDRIKQIENQLSVLATDMPGLEENVQMSVSGVSIQEFMRGIAEAHKLNISVDPSIQQNIVNNFANATVSDVLLFICKEYNLSINFIGSIMSIVKYIPPQEKLVISPPKVLKISYHSP
;
A
#
# COMPACT_ATOMS: atom_id res chain seq x y z
N MET A 1 -50.95 -10.46 -12.99
CA MET A 1 -51.05 -9.06 -12.50
C MET A 1 -50.39 -8.86 -11.13
N ILE A 2 -50.67 -9.72 -10.14
CA ILE A 2 -50.09 -9.62 -8.79
C ILE A 2 -48.56 -9.82 -8.77
N TYR A 3 -48.03 -10.76 -9.56
CA TYR A 3 -46.59 -11.03 -9.66
C TYR A 3 -45.78 -9.87 -10.28
N GLU A 4 -46.31 -9.20 -11.30
CA GLU A 4 -45.68 -8.04 -11.95
C GLU A 4 -45.52 -6.84 -10.98
N ILE A 5 -46.56 -6.58 -10.18
CA ILE A 5 -46.56 -5.50 -9.18
C ILE A 5 -45.59 -5.80 -8.04
N ALA A 6 -45.53 -7.07 -7.61
CA ALA A 6 -44.57 -7.51 -6.60
C ALA A 6 -43.12 -7.38 -7.10
N MET A 7 -42.81 -7.86 -8.31
CA MET A 7 -41.47 -7.77 -8.91
C MET A 7 -40.99 -6.31 -9.07
N ARG A 8 -41.87 -5.39 -9.49
CA ARG A 8 -41.54 -3.95 -9.59
C ARG A 8 -41.25 -3.31 -8.24
N LYS A 9 -41.85 -3.80 -7.16
CA LYS A 9 -41.67 -3.31 -5.78
C LYS A 9 -40.36 -3.80 -5.14
N TYR A 10 -39.92 -5.01 -5.46
CA TYR A 10 -38.66 -5.57 -4.94
C TYR A 10 -37.42 -5.16 -5.76
N ASN A 11 -37.58 -4.75 -7.02
CA ASN A 11 -36.48 -4.26 -7.86
C ASN A 11 -35.61 -3.13 -7.23
N PRO A 12 -36.18 -2.05 -6.64
CA PRO A 12 -35.35 -1.02 -6.01
C PRO A 12 -34.62 -1.52 -4.76
N ILE A 13 -35.20 -2.48 -4.02
CA ILE A 13 -34.58 -3.08 -2.83
C ILE A 13 -33.41 -3.97 -3.24
N ILE A 14 -33.56 -4.75 -4.31
CA ILE A 14 -32.50 -5.59 -4.88
C ILE A 14 -31.36 -4.72 -5.41
N VAL A 15 -31.66 -3.60 -6.09
CA VAL A 15 -30.64 -2.65 -6.57
C VAL A 15 -29.92 -1.98 -5.40
N MET A 16 -30.63 -1.56 -4.35
CA MET A 16 -30.03 -0.95 -3.15
C MET A 16 -29.14 -1.93 -2.37
N MET A 17 -29.56 -3.19 -2.26
CA MET A 17 -28.78 -4.24 -1.60
C MET A 17 -27.54 -4.62 -2.43
N LEU A 18 -27.64 -4.64 -3.76
CA LEU A 18 -26.51 -4.86 -4.67
C LEU A 18 -25.48 -3.71 -4.62
N CYS A 19 -25.94 -2.45 -4.52
CA CYS A 19 -25.07 -1.29 -4.33
C CYS A 19 -24.29 -1.36 -3.00
N LEU A 20 -24.90 -1.91 -1.94
CA LEU A 20 -24.23 -2.07 -0.64
C LEU A 20 -23.08 -3.10 -0.68
N PHE A 21 -23.21 -4.16 -1.49
CA PHE A 21 -22.16 -5.16 -1.69
C PHE A 21 -20.99 -4.67 -2.56
N LEU A 22 -21.17 -3.61 -3.35
CA LEU A 22 -20.08 -3.04 -4.15
C LEU A 22 -19.12 -2.15 -3.34
N SER A 23 -19.51 -1.69 -2.16
CA SER A 23 -18.72 -0.73 -1.35
C SER A 23 -17.68 -1.38 -0.41
N ILE A 24 -17.56 -2.71 -0.37
CA ILE A 24 -16.74 -3.42 0.64
C ILE A 24 -15.26 -3.65 0.27
N ASN A 25 -14.76 -3.12 -0.85
CA ASN A 25 -13.40 -3.41 -1.34
C ASN A 25 -12.45 -2.20 -1.34
N SER A 26 -12.41 -1.41 -0.27
CA SER A 26 -11.47 -0.26 -0.16
C SER A 26 -10.28 -0.47 0.79
N TYR A 27 -10.03 -1.71 1.24
CA TYR A 27 -8.85 -2.05 2.07
C TYR A 27 -7.59 -2.37 1.26
N ALA A 28 -7.66 -2.28 -0.08
CA ALA A 28 -6.51 -2.49 -0.94
C ALA A 28 -5.57 -1.27 -0.89
N ASP A 29 -4.47 -1.45 -0.14
CA ASP A 29 -3.17 -0.79 -0.29
C ASP A 29 -3.08 0.71 0.08
N ASP A 30 -3.65 1.09 1.23
CA ASP A 30 -3.43 2.43 1.85
C ASP A 30 -1.93 2.79 1.91
N ARG A 31 -1.06 1.81 2.19
CA ARG A 31 0.41 1.97 2.15
C ARG A 31 0.91 2.52 0.81
N ILE A 32 0.53 1.89 -0.31
CA ILE A 32 1.07 2.25 -1.63
C ILE A 32 0.61 3.66 -2.01
N LYS A 33 -0.64 4.01 -1.71
CA LYS A 33 -1.16 5.37 -1.92
C LYS A 33 -0.42 6.40 -1.06
N GLN A 34 -0.08 6.06 0.18
CA GLN A 34 0.72 6.94 1.04
C GLN A 34 2.11 7.18 0.46
N ILE A 35 2.77 6.12 -0.03
CA ILE A 35 4.07 6.22 -0.70
C ILE A 35 3.97 7.11 -1.95
N GLU A 36 2.97 6.87 -2.81
CA GLU A 36 2.71 7.66 -4.01
C GLU A 36 2.54 9.15 -3.70
N ASN A 37 1.70 9.49 -2.71
CA ASN A 37 1.50 10.87 -2.29
C ASN A 37 2.79 11.52 -1.78
N GLN A 38 3.60 10.80 -1.01
CA GLN A 38 4.87 11.33 -0.50
C GLN A 38 5.90 11.53 -1.61
N LEU A 39 6.00 10.59 -2.56
CA LEU A 39 6.86 10.75 -3.74
C LEU A 39 6.46 11.97 -4.56
N SER A 40 5.15 12.17 -4.80
CA SER A 40 4.64 13.33 -5.52
C SER A 40 5.00 14.67 -4.84
N VAL A 41 4.94 14.72 -3.51
CA VAL A 41 5.37 15.92 -2.76
C VAL A 41 6.88 16.16 -2.95
N LEU A 42 7.71 15.12 -2.79
CA LEU A 42 9.17 15.22 -2.89
C LEU A 42 9.67 15.49 -4.31
N ALA A 43 8.91 15.10 -5.34
CA ALA A 43 9.25 15.35 -6.74
C ALA A 43 9.41 16.85 -7.05
N THR A 44 8.75 17.72 -6.29
CA THR A 44 8.91 19.18 -6.40
C THR A 44 10.35 19.63 -6.10
N ASP A 45 10.99 18.99 -5.12
CA ASP A 45 12.34 19.35 -4.66
C ASP A 45 13.43 18.40 -5.23
N MET A 46 13.02 17.23 -5.73
CA MET A 46 13.90 16.19 -6.27
C MET A 46 13.49 15.84 -7.71
N PRO A 47 13.96 16.60 -8.72
CA PRO A 47 13.55 16.39 -10.11
C PRO A 47 13.90 15.00 -10.65
N GLY A 48 14.91 14.33 -10.08
CA GLY A 48 15.27 12.95 -10.42
C GLY A 48 14.15 11.92 -10.21
N LEU A 49 13.13 12.23 -9.40
CA LEU A 49 11.95 11.37 -9.23
C LEU A 49 11.05 11.30 -10.48
N GLU A 50 11.05 12.37 -11.29
CA GLU A 50 10.24 12.48 -12.52
C GLU A 50 11.04 12.10 -13.78
N GLU A 51 12.34 11.83 -13.64
CA GLU A 51 13.17 11.39 -14.75
C GLU A 51 12.78 9.96 -15.17
N ASN A 52 12.91 9.68 -16.47
CA ASN A 52 12.57 8.37 -17.02
C ASN A 52 13.70 7.37 -16.84
N VAL A 53 13.31 6.16 -16.45
CA VAL A 53 14.14 4.98 -16.35
C VAL A 53 13.94 4.11 -17.59
N GLN A 54 15.07 3.75 -18.21
CA GLN A 54 15.10 2.78 -19.31
C GLN A 54 16.19 1.74 -19.05
N MET A 55 15.78 0.60 -18.50
CA MET A 55 16.71 -0.45 -18.09
C MET A 55 16.06 -1.82 -18.13
N SER A 56 16.88 -2.83 -18.43
CA SER A 56 16.50 -4.24 -18.32
C SER A 56 17.51 -4.92 -17.40
N VAL A 57 17.02 -5.53 -16.33
CA VAL A 57 17.84 -6.25 -15.36
C VAL A 57 17.32 -7.66 -15.17
N SER A 58 18.25 -8.59 -14.96
CA SER A 58 17.94 -9.99 -14.73
C SER A 58 18.87 -10.54 -13.65
N GLY A 59 18.31 -10.74 -12.45
CA GLY A 59 19.00 -11.41 -11.34
C GLY A 59 19.94 -10.50 -10.54
N VAL A 60 19.75 -9.18 -10.61
CA VAL A 60 20.52 -8.22 -9.78
C VAL A 60 19.93 -8.14 -8.38
N SER A 61 20.76 -7.89 -7.37
CA SER A 61 20.24 -7.66 -6.02
C SER A 61 19.44 -6.35 -5.96
N ILE A 62 18.43 -6.27 -5.10
CA ILE A 62 17.67 -5.03 -4.91
C ILE A 62 18.57 -3.87 -4.45
N GLN A 63 19.63 -4.15 -3.70
CA GLN A 63 20.62 -3.16 -3.27
C GLN A 63 21.39 -2.56 -4.44
N GLU A 64 21.83 -3.40 -5.38
CA GLU A 64 22.52 -2.95 -6.59
C GLU A 64 21.57 -2.18 -7.50
N PHE A 65 20.35 -2.70 -7.70
CA PHE A 65 19.34 -2.04 -8.49
C PHE A 65 19.02 -0.63 -7.96
N MET A 66 18.72 -0.52 -6.67
CA MET A 66 18.37 0.77 -6.05
C MET A 66 19.56 1.73 -5.99
N ARG A 67 20.78 1.23 -5.78
CA ARG A 67 21.98 2.04 -5.87
C ARG A 67 22.18 2.61 -7.27
N GLY A 68 21.96 1.82 -8.31
CA GLY A 68 22.03 2.28 -9.70
C GLY A 68 21.03 3.38 -10.01
N ILE A 69 19.77 3.24 -9.55
CA ILE A 69 18.75 4.29 -9.67
C ILE A 69 19.18 5.56 -8.92
N ALA A 70 19.66 5.41 -7.68
CA ALA A 70 20.09 6.53 -6.84
C ALA A 70 21.23 7.34 -7.48
N GLU A 71 22.24 6.65 -8.01
CA GLU A 71 23.39 7.27 -8.66
C GLU A 71 23.02 7.94 -9.99
N ALA A 72 22.23 7.26 -10.82
CA ALA A 72 21.83 7.78 -12.14
C ALA A 72 20.98 9.06 -12.04
N HIS A 73 20.08 9.11 -11.06
CA HIS A 73 19.10 10.19 -10.90
C HIS A 73 19.40 11.13 -9.71
N LYS A 74 20.60 11.01 -9.11
CA LYS A 74 21.09 11.84 -8.00
C LYS A 74 20.14 11.88 -6.79
N LEU A 75 19.60 10.72 -6.43
CA LEU A 75 18.68 10.55 -5.30
C LEU A 75 19.39 9.95 -4.09
N ASN A 76 18.91 10.25 -2.89
CA ASN A 76 19.43 9.65 -1.67
C ASN A 76 18.59 8.43 -1.28
N ILE A 77 19.00 7.24 -1.72
CA ILE A 77 18.29 5.98 -1.42
C ILE A 77 19.15 5.10 -0.53
N SER A 78 18.56 4.59 0.54
CA SER A 78 19.14 3.57 1.41
C SER A 78 18.26 2.33 1.38
N VAL A 79 18.85 1.13 1.37
CA VAL A 79 18.12 -0.13 1.38
C VAL A 79 18.51 -0.93 2.61
N ASP A 80 17.52 -1.43 3.35
CA ASP A 80 17.75 -2.34 4.48
C ASP A 80 18.56 -3.57 4.02
N PRO A 81 19.74 -3.83 4.61
CA PRO A 81 20.61 -4.93 4.19
C PRO A 81 20.00 -6.33 4.42
N SER A 82 18.92 -6.43 5.20
CA SER A 82 18.19 -7.69 5.43
C SER A 82 17.27 -8.10 4.27
N ILE A 83 17.10 -7.25 3.26
CA ILE A 83 16.31 -7.55 2.06
C ILE A 83 17.19 -8.33 1.07
N GLN A 84 16.84 -9.58 0.77
CA GLN A 84 17.67 -10.48 -0.07
C GLN A 84 17.06 -10.75 -1.45
N GLN A 85 16.19 -9.85 -1.91
CA GLN A 85 15.40 -10.05 -3.11
C GLN A 85 16.23 -9.73 -4.37
N ASN A 86 16.11 -10.58 -5.40
CA ASN A 86 16.65 -10.30 -6.72
C ASN A 86 15.58 -9.71 -7.64
N ILE A 87 15.99 -8.77 -8.48
CA ILE A 87 15.13 -8.02 -9.40
C ILE A 87 15.29 -8.56 -10.81
N VAL A 88 14.17 -8.82 -11.48
CA VAL A 88 14.09 -9.27 -12.87
C VAL A 88 12.98 -8.46 -13.54
N ASN A 89 13.33 -7.30 -14.10
CA ASN A 89 12.36 -6.36 -14.65
C ASN A 89 12.95 -5.62 -15.85
N ASN A 90 12.06 -5.19 -16.72
CA ASN A 90 12.36 -4.31 -17.84
C ASN A 90 11.46 -3.08 -17.74
N PHE A 91 12.07 -1.91 -17.54
CA PHE A 91 11.40 -0.62 -17.54
C PHE A 91 11.73 0.08 -18.85
N ALA A 92 10.69 0.44 -19.61
CA ALA A 92 10.82 1.12 -20.87
C ALA A 92 10.06 2.44 -20.80
N ASN A 93 10.72 3.48 -20.28
CA ASN A 93 10.16 4.82 -20.09
C ASN A 93 9.12 4.91 -18.94
N ALA A 94 9.50 4.44 -17.76
CA ALA A 94 8.76 4.68 -16.52
C ALA A 94 9.48 5.75 -15.69
N THR A 95 8.76 6.59 -14.94
CA THR A 95 9.42 7.55 -14.04
C THR A 95 10.12 6.81 -12.89
N VAL A 96 11.12 7.43 -12.26
CA VAL A 96 11.73 6.85 -11.05
C VAL A 96 10.69 6.64 -9.96
N SER A 97 9.75 7.59 -9.77
CA SER A 97 8.61 7.45 -8.86
C SER A 97 7.80 6.18 -9.13
N ASP A 98 7.44 5.92 -10.40
CA ASP A 98 6.70 4.72 -10.79
C ASP A 98 7.51 3.44 -10.53
N VAL A 99 8.81 3.46 -10.80
CA VAL A 99 9.70 2.33 -10.54
C VAL A 99 9.77 2.04 -9.04
N LEU A 100 9.95 3.05 -8.19
CA LEU A 100 9.98 2.88 -6.74
C LEU A 100 8.65 2.35 -6.20
N LEU A 101 7.53 2.88 -6.70
CA LEU A 101 6.18 2.44 -6.33
C LEU A 101 5.95 0.98 -6.74
N PHE A 102 6.34 0.63 -7.97
CA PHE A 102 6.27 -0.73 -8.49
C PHE A 102 7.06 -1.70 -7.63
N ILE A 103 8.32 -1.40 -7.32
CA ILE A 103 9.17 -2.26 -6.50
C ILE A 103 8.59 -2.42 -5.09
N CYS A 104 8.08 -1.35 -4.48
CA CYS A 104 7.45 -1.43 -3.16
C CYS A 104 6.18 -2.29 -3.15
N LYS A 105 5.42 -2.25 -4.23
CA LYS A 105 4.22 -3.08 -4.39
C LYS A 105 4.57 -4.54 -4.64
N GLU A 106 5.42 -4.81 -5.61
CA GLU A 106 5.76 -6.17 -6.06
C GLU A 106 6.44 -6.99 -4.97
N TYR A 107 7.34 -6.36 -4.20
CA TYR A 107 8.17 -7.07 -3.22
C TYR A 107 7.76 -6.84 -1.77
N ASN A 108 6.56 -6.31 -1.52
CA ASN A 108 6.04 -6.00 -0.18
C ASN A 108 7.01 -5.15 0.65
N LEU A 109 7.48 -4.06 0.05
CA LEU A 109 8.37 -3.09 0.68
C LEU A 109 7.62 -1.79 1.00
N SER A 110 8.26 -0.96 1.80
CA SER A 110 7.82 0.39 2.15
C SER A 110 9.00 1.35 2.06
N ILE A 111 8.69 2.65 2.06
CA ILE A 111 9.69 3.71 2.10
C ILE A 111 9.49 4.52 3.38
N ASN A 112 10.55 4.65 4.18
CA ASN A 112 10.61 5.62 5.26
C ASN A 112 11.32 6.87 4.75
N PHE A 113 10.63 8.01 4.80
CA PHE A 113 11.16 9.29 4.35
C PHE A 113 11.78 10.05 5.52
N ILE A 114 13.06 10.40 5.40
CA ILE A 114 13.83 11.15 6.42
C ILE A 114 14.49 12.35 5.73
N GLY A 115 13.83 13.50 5.76
CA GLY A 115 14.24 14.65 4.96
C GLY A 115 14.29 14.26 3.48
N SER A 116 15.46 14.35 2.85
CA SER A 116 15.66 13.96 1.45
C SER A 116 16.02 12.48 1.23
N ILE A 117 16.15 11.69 2.29
CA ILE A 117 16.58 10.29 2.23
C ILE A 117 15.35 9.37 2.17
N MET A 118 15.33 8.49 1.18
CA MET A 118 14.34 7.42 1.02
C MET A 118 14.93 6.10 1.50
N SER A 119 14.45 5.60 2.64
CA SER A 119 14.91 4.33 3.21
C SER A 119 13.94 3.20 2.87
N ILE A 120 14.35 2.32 1.96
CA ILE A 120 13.61 1.12 1.54
C ILE A 120 13.70 0.05 2.63
N VAL A 121 12.54 -0.38 3.15
CA VAL A 121 12.42 -1.34 4.24
C VAL A 121 11.35 -2.39 3.92
N LYS A 122 11.37 -3.53 4.62
CA LYS A 122 10.26 -4.49 4.54
C LYS A 122 8.99 -3.87 5.08
N TYR A 123 7.87 -4.07 4.39
CA TYR A 123 6.58 -3.65 4.91
C TYR A 123 6.16 -4.58 6.07
N ILE A 124 5.78 -3.98 7.20
CA ILE A 124 5.20 -4.69 8.34
C ILE A 124 3.77 -4.18 8.49
N PRO A 125 2.75 -5.03 8.28
CA PRO A 125 1.37 -4.61 8.43
C PRO A 125 1.10 -4.21 9.89
N PRO A 126 0.28 -3.17 10.15
CA PRO A 126 -0.15 -2.81 11.49
C PRO A 126 -0.73 -4.02 12.19
N GLN A 127 -0.16 -4.41 13.33
CA GLN A 127 -0.73 -5.47 14.16
C GLN A 127 -2.06 -4.96 14.71
N GLU A 128 -3.15 -5.70 14.50
CA GLU A 128 -4.41 -5.42 15.19
C GLU A 128 -4.13 -5.46 16.69
N LYS A 129 -4.26 -4.31 17.36
CA LYS A 129 -4.15 -4.27 18.82
C LYS A 129 -5.27 -5.15 19.36
N LEU A 130 -4.93 -6.32 19.90
CA LEU A 130 -5.85 -7.12 20.69
C LEU A 130 -6.37 -6.23 21.81
N VAL A 131 -7.61 -5.75 21.68
CA VAL A 131 -8.26 -5.00 22.75
C VAL A 131 -8.54 -6.01 23.85
N ILE A 132 -7.63 -6.10 24.82
CA ILE A 132 -7.86 -6.86 26.04
C ILE A 132 -9.06 -6.18 26.70
N SER A 133 -10.24 -6.75 26.51
CA SER A 133 -11.44 -6.22 27.14
C SER A 133 -11.23 -6.29 28.65
N PRO A 134 -11.45 -5.19 29.40
CA PRO A 134 -11.31 -5.24 30.85
C PRO A 134 -12.20 -6.37 31.38
N PRO A 135 -11.72 -7.19 32.33
CA PRO A 135 -12.48 -8.32 32.84
C PRO A 135 -13.85 -7.81 33.30
N LYS A 136 -14.91 -8.41 32.75
CA LYS A 136 -16.29 -8.05 33.10
C LYS A 136 -16.48 -8.29 34.60
N VAL A 137 -16.50 -7.23 35.39
CA VAL A 137 -16.85 -7.29 36.81
C VAL A 137 -18.29 -7.77 36.92
N LEU A 138 -18.47 -9.01 37.39
CA LEU A 138 -19.78 -9.56 37.70
C LEU A 138 -20.33 -8.80 38.91
N LYS A 139 -21.34 -7.95 38.71
CA LYS A 139 -22.13 -7.39 39.80
C LYS A 139 -23.09 -8.47 40.30
N ILE A 140 -22.63 -9.29 41.25
CA ILE A 140 -23.49 -10.17 42.02
C ILE A 140 -24.24 -9.34 43.06
N SER A 141 -25.56 -9.24 42.89
CA SER A 141 -26.47 -8.66 43.89
C SER A 141 -27.16 -9.81 44.63
N TYR A 142 -26.91 -9.92 45.94
CA TYR A 142 -27.54 -10.93 46.78
C TYR A 142 -28.91 -10.43 47.22
N HIS A 143 -29.97 -11.17 46.88
CA HIS A 143 -31.28 -10.98 47.51
C HIS A 143 -31.35 -11.93 48.71
N SER A 144 -31.27 -11.37 49.91
CA SER A 144 -31.55 -12.12 51.13
C SER A 144 -33.06 -12.36 51.27
N PRO A 145 -33.50 -13.53 51.75
CA PRO A 145 -34.90 -13.87 51.98
C PRO A 145 -35.49 -13.15 53.21
#